data_AF-A0A1G4K8F8-F1
#
_entry.id   AF-A0A1G4K8F8-F1
#
_cell.length_a   1.000
_cell.length_b   1.000
_cell.length_c   1.000
_cell.angle_alpha   90.00
_cell.angle_beta   90.00
_cell.angle_gamma   90.00
#
_symmetry.space_group_name_H-M   'P 1'
#
loop_
_entity.id
_entity.type
_entity.pdbx_description
1 polymer ?
#
loop_
_entity_poly.entity_id
_entity_poly.type
_entity_poly.pdbx_seq_one_letter_code
_entity_poly.pdbx_strand_id
1 'polypeptide(L)'
;MFRWPCVTAKRSYQKVGFVQPNRVNKDLILSVLKSTATKREAQNYLKKYGDESVRNHCLLTIRDLLSQKPKKLSRFAVTVKQLQMLGVKPMFVLHPQQDVETQSEVLDKCLRQSGLQTIFISEALTRAADGSFKSPVKYDSLQDLIPIIKPRIFDENRCVLTHVTDLPAMMETLVAQLDCRIDKVVVLNEFGGITSGERHDNAHVFINLSQEFNKLTQSLVKDLKKLETAMGEECSSQKLTTISSPAKIQRIITERQSHLEDLQIMNRVLSRLPPSATGLITDLDAASNLTKNNPLLYNVLTDRSLISSSLPRFKKDSLPRSSWYELPACDEPVGNSKDAALMTTVVKRGVNIKVFDYKTLTRTNSIGFPGAENEIDTASTSTKVDLKKLKHIIDESFGRTLNLKHYLDRINGRIASIIIIGDYEGLAILTYEGPEKESFPYLDKFAVMPHLKGSLGISDIIFNLMFQKYPDELVWRSRKDNVVNKWYFQRSIGVLDLAMDLGDKDIKPSIFKLFFHGNNDEQNLFGDEDRLKTYSKYVRDIQPSWNA
;
A
#
# COMPACT_ATOMS: atom_id res chain seq x y z
N MET A 1 -73.39 20.22 -20.87
CA MET A 1 -72.61 19.48 -21.89
C MET A 1 -71.31 19.04 -21.22
N PHE A 2 -71.27 17.78 -20.76
CA PHE A 2 -70.14 17.22 -20.00
C PHE A 2 -68.91 17.02 -20.89
N ARG A 3 -67.73 17.46 -20.45
CA ARG A 3 -66.43 17.02 -20.99
C ARG A 3 -65.61 16.38 -19.88
N TRP A 4 -65.47 15.06 -19.96
CA TRP A 4 -64.53 14.27 -19.18
C TRP A 4 -63.10 14.47 -19.70
N PRO A 5 -62.07 14.63 -18.85
CA PRO A 5 -60.69 14.56 -19.26
C PRO A 5 -60.23 13.10 -19.41
N CYS A 6 -59.57 12.84 -20.53
CA CYS A 6 -59.04 11.55 -20.97
C CYS A 6 -57.99 10.99 -19.98
N VAL A 7 -58.28 9.85 -19.36
CA VAL A 7 -57.31 9.08 -18.57
C VAL A 7 -56.37 8.36 -19.54
N THR A 8 -55.16 8.87 -19.70
CA THR A 8 -54.09 8.12 -20.37
C THR A 8 -53.48 7.13 -19.39
N ALA A 9 -53.92 5.87 -19.48
CA ALA A 9 -53.34 4.77 -18.74
C ALA A 9 -51.88 4.54 -19.20
N LYS A 10 -50.91 4.98 -18.40
CA LYS A 10 -49.51 4.54 -18.54
C LYS A 10 -49.45 3.05 -18.20
N ARG A 11 -49.42 2.18 -19.21
CA ARG A 11 -49.02 0.77 -19.06
C ARG A 11 -47.61 0.73 -18.47
N SER A 12 -47.52 0.36 -17.20
CA SER A 12 -46.27 -0.03 -16.56
C SER A 12 -45.81 -1.35 -17.20
N TYR A 13 -44.83 -1.27 -18.09
CA TYR A 13 -44.06 -2.45 -18.47
C TYR A 13 -43.28 -2.90 -17.23
N GLN A 14 -43.84 -3.84 -16.46
CA GLN A 14 -43.04 -4.68 -15.58
C GLN A 14 -42.07 -5.44 -16.47
N LYS A 15 -40.80 -5.01 -16.48
CA LYS A 15 -39.70 -5.82 -17.01
C LYS A 15 -39.69 -7.11 -16.21
N VAL A 16 -40.22 -8.18 -16.80
CA VAL A 16 -40.07 -9.55 -16.32
C VAL A 16 -38.56 -9.81 -16.30
N GLY A 17 -37.96 -9.74 -15.12
CA GLY A 17 -36.54 -9.98 -14.93
C GLY A 17 -36.27 -11.45 -15.15
N PHE A 18 -35.66 -11.81 -16.28
CA PHE A 18 -35.05 -13.12 -16.46
C PHE A 18 -34.10 -13.37 -15.29
N VAL A 19 -34.42 -14.35 -14.45
CA VAL A 19 -33.52 -14.86 -13.41
C VAL A 19 -32.39 -15.57 -14.14
N GLN A 20 -31.30 -14.86 -14.38
CA GLN A 20 -30.09 -15.46 -14.95
C GLN A 20 -29.43 -16.33 -13.87
N PRO A 21 -29.26 -17.65 -14.09
CA PRO A 21 -28.78 -18.60 -13.08
C PRO A 21 -27.32 -18.40 -12.65
N ASN A 22 -26.67 -17.31 -13.06
CA ASN A 22 -25.30 -16.95 -12.70
C ASN A 22 -25.13 -15.44 -12.47
N ARG A 23 -26.20 -14.72 -12.13
CA ARG A 23 -26.15 -13.25 -11.96
C ARG A 23 -25.13 -12.85 -10.89
N VAL A 24 -25.09 -13.55 -9.76
CA VAL A 24 -24.15 -13.29 -8.65
C VAL A 24 -22.71 -13.46 -9.11
N ASN A 25 -22.40 -14.59 -9.76
CA ASN A 25 -21.06 -14.86 -10.31
C ASN A 25 -20.66 -13.85 -11.40
N LYS A 26 -21.61 -13.44 -12.24
CA LYS A 26 -21.38 -12.41 -13.26
C LYS A 26 -21.13 -11.04 -12.63
N ASP A 27 -21.90 -10.66 -11.63
CA ASP A 27 -21.76 -9.38 -10.92
C ASP A 27 -20.44 -9.36 -10.13
N LEU A 28 -20.03 -10.49 -9.55
CA LEU A 28 -18.70 -10.69 -8.95
C LEU A 28 -17.58 -10.46 -9.98
N ILE A 29 -17.62 -11.16 -11.11
CA ILE A 29 -16.61 -11.04 -12.17
C ILE A 29 -16.58 -9.61 -12.73
N LEU A 30 -17.73 -8.99 -12.95
CA LEU A 30 -17.82 -7.60 -13.39
C LEU A 30 -17.26 -6.64 -12.35
N SER A 31 -17.45 -6.90 -11.05
CA SER A 31 -16.88 -6.11 -9.97
C SER A 31 -15.35 -6.19 -9.99
N VAL A 32 -14.79 -7.39 -10.13
CA VAL A 32 -13.34 -7.63 -10.22
C VAL A 32 -12.72 -7.02 -11.48
N LEU A 33 -13.43 -7.04 -12.61
CA LEU A 33 -12.94 -6.42 -13.86
C LEU A 33 -13.03 -4.89 -13.82
N LYS A 34 -14.03 -4.33 -13.13
CA LYS A 34 -14.19 -2.88 -12.98
C LYS A 34 -13.09 -2.27 -12.10
N SER A 35 -12.60 -3.01 -11.12
CA SER A 35 -11.56 -2.56 -10.19
C SER A 35 -10.14 -2.64 -10.75
N THR A 36 -9.94 -2.58 -12.07
CA THR A 36 -8.62 -2.51 -12.76
C THR A 36 -7.60 -3.59 -12.41
N ALA A 37 -8.01 -4.67 -11.73
CA ALA A 37 -7.14 -5.77 -11.38
C ALA A 37 -6.71 -6.56 -12.62
N THR A 38 -5.44 -6.95 -12.67
CA THR A 38 -4.93 -7.84 -13.71
C THR A 38 -5.53 -9.24 -13.59
N LYS A 39 -5.53 -10.02 -14.68
CA LYS A 39 -5.99 -11.42 -14.67
C LYS A 39 -5.32 -12.24 -13.55
N ARG A 40 -4.03 -11.99 -13.31
CA ARG A 40 -3.25 -12.66 -12.27
C ARG A 40 -3.71 -12.27 -10.86
N GLU A 41 -3.94 -10.99 -10.62
CA GLU A 41 -4.46 -10.51 -9.32
C GLU A 41 -5.85 -11.08 -9.05
N ALA A 42 -6.73 -11.10 -10.06
CA ALA A 42 -8.05 -11.72 -9.96
C ALA A 42 -7.97 -13.23 -9.65
N GLN A 43 -7.04 -13.97 -10.28
CA GLN A 43 -6.83 -15.39 -9.99
C GLN A 43 -6.31 -15.62 -8.57
N ASN A 44 -5.34 -14.83 -8.12
CA ASN A 44 -4.83 -14.88 -6.75
C ASN A 44 -5.92 -14.56 -5.74
N TYR A 45 -6.78 -13.58 -6.04
CA TYR A 45 -7.92 -13.21 -5.24
C TYR A 45 -8.90 -14.37 -5.07
N LEU A 46 -9.34 -14.96 -6.19
CA LEU A 46 -10.27 -16.10 -6.17
C LEU A 46 -9.69 -17.30 -5.42
N LYS A 47 -8.37 -17.51 -5.48
CA LYS A 47 -7.72 -18.55 -4.66
C LYS A 47 -7.75 -18.22 -3.16
N LYS A 48 -7.66 -16.95 -2.78
CA LYS A 48 -7.58 -16.50 -1.39
C LYS A 48 -8.95 -16.33 -0.71
N TYR A 49 -9.94 -15.83 -1.45
CA TYR A 49 -11.28 -15.49 -0.93
C TYR A 49 -12.40 -16.34 -1.53
N GLY A 50 -12.10 -17.21 -2.50
CA GLY A 50 -13.08 -18.13 -3.08
C GLY A 50 -13.30 -19.40 -2.26
N ASP A 51 -12.51 -19.63 -1.21
CA ASP A 51 -12.73 -20.72 -0.27
C ASP A 51 -13.67 -20.27 0.85
N GLU A 52 -14.90 -20.75 0.84
CA GLU A 52 -15.93 -20.41 1.84
C GLU A 52 -15.58 -20.89 3.27
N SER A 53 -14.59 -21.80 3.40
CA SER A 53 -14.13 -22.27 4.70
C SER A 53 -13.37 -21.23 5.51
N VAL A 54 -12.72 -20.26 4.84
CA VAL A 54 -11.95 -19.19 5.50
C VAL A 54 -12.71 -17.87 5.40
N ARG A 55 -13.36 -17.48 6.51
CA ARG A 55 -14.13 -16.24 6.60
C ARG A 55 -13.20 -15.04 6.83
N ASN A 56 -12.86 -14.35 5.75
CA ASN A 56 -12.03 -13.15 5.81
C ASN A 56 -12.87 -11.92 6.17
N HIS A 57 -12.50 -11.25 7.25
CA HIS A 57 -13.19 -10.05 7.74
C HIS A 57 -12.40 -8.78 7.41
N CYS A 58 -13.14 -7.69 7.23
CA CYS A 58 -12.63 -6.34 7.05
C CYS A 58 -13.16 -5.46 8.18
N LEU A 59 -12.27 -4.90 8.99
CA LEU A 59 -12.60 -3.95 10.04
C LEU A 59 -12.65 -2.54 9.44
N LEU A 60 -13.78 -1.84 9.55
CA LEU A 60 -13.99 -0.50 9.00
C LEU A 60 -14.33 0.50 10.11
N THR A 61 -13.72 1.67 10.05
CA THR A 61 -14.02 2.81 10.93
C THR A 61 -14.29 4.02 10.07
N ILE A 62 -15.38 4.74 10.34
CA ILE A 62 -15.72 5.97 9.64
C ILE A 62 -15.64 7.11 10.64
N ARG A 63 -14.69 8.03 10.42
CA ARG A 63 -14.62 9.28 11.20
C ARG A 63 -15.70 10.24 10.77
N ASP A 64 -16.17 11.01 11.74
CA ASP A 64 -17.14 12.08 11.55
C ASP A 64 -18.38 11.67 10.73
N LEU A 65 -18.93 10.48 10.99
CA LEU A 65 -20.01 9.91 10.20
C LEU A 65 -21.21 10.87 10.06
N LEU A 66 -21.55 11.63 11.11
CA LEU A 66 -22.68 12.56 11.11
C LEU A 66 -22.44 13.82 10.29
N SER A 67 -21.17 14.19 10.01
CA SER A 67 -20.84 15.36 9.16
C SER A 67 -20.93 15.01 7.66
N GLN A 68 -20.98 13.72 7.33
CA GLN A 68 -20.95 13.26 5.95
C GLN A 68 -22.29 13.44 5.24
N LYS A 69 -22.24 13.82 3.96
CA LYS A 69 -23.45 13.98 3.15
C LYS A 69 -24.14 12.62 2.95
N PRO A 70 -25.48 12.52 3.07
CA PRO A 70 -26.19 11.25 2.96
C PRO A 70 -26.02 10.57 1.59
N LYS A 71 -25.81 11.36 0.52
CA LYS A 71 -25.50 10.84 -0.82
C LYS A 71 -24.13 10.14 -0.91
N LYS A 72 -23.15 10.53 -0.09
CA LYS A 72 -21.85 9.86 -0.02
C LYS A 72 -22.00 8.51 0.67
N LEU A 73 -22.69 8.50 1.81
CA LEU A 73 -22.97 7.28 2.57
C LEU A 73 -23.74 6.26 1.74
N SER A 74 -24.76 6.67 0.98
CA SER A 74 -25.50 5.73 0.12
C SER A 74 -24.65 5.12 -0.99
N ARG A 75 -23.71 5.88 -1.57
CA ARG A 75 -22.73 5.34 -2.52
C ARG A 75 -21.76 4.39 -1.83
N PHE A 76 -21.29 4.74 -0.64
CA PHE A 76 -20.43 3.88 0.15
C PHE A 76 -21.09 2.53 0.48
N ALA A 77 -22.38 2.53 0.85
CA ALA A 77 -23.12 1.31 1.13
C ALA A 77 -23.18 0.35 -0.09
N VAL A 78 -23.18 0.89 -1.33
CA VAL A 78 -23.04 0.08 -2.55
C VAL A 78 -21.64 -0.54 -2.64
N THR A 79 -20.57 0.20 -2.30
CA THR A 79 -19.22 -0.36 -2.21
C THR A 79 -19.14 -1.48 -1.16
N VAL A 80 -19.76 -1.30 0.01
CA VAL A 80 -19.81 -2.33 1.07
C VAL A 80 -20.52 -3.58 0.59
N LYS A 81 -21.61 -3.44 -0.18
CA LYS A 81 -22.27 -4.56 -0.83
C LYS A 81 -21.35 -5.28 -1.82
N GLN A 82 -20.56 -4.54 -2.59
CA GLN A 82 -19.57 -5.14 -3.49
C GLN A 82 -18.49 -5.91 -2.72
N LEU A 83 -18.04 -5.41 -1.56
CA LEU A 83 -17.13 -6.13 -0.68
C LEU A 83 -17.71 -7.45 -0.18
N GLN A 84 -18.97 -7.44 0.26
CA GLN A 84 -19.65 -8.67 0.69
C GLN A 84 -19.81 -9.67 -0.46
N MET A 85 -20.18 -9.20 -1.66
CA MET A 85 -20.26 -10.04 -2.86
C MET A 85 -18.90 -10.66 -3.21
N LEU A 86 -17.81 -9.92 -2.99
CA LEU A 86 -16.45 -10.40 -3.20
C LEU A 86 -16.05 -11.50 -2.19
N GLY A 87 -16.81 -11.70 -1.10
CA GLY A 87 -16.54 -12.70 -0.07
C GLY A 87 -15.83 -12.14 1.17
N VAL A 88 -15.75 -10.80 1.28
CA VAL A 88 -15.17 -10.11 2.44
C VAL A 88 -16.29 -9.65 3.37
N LYS A 89 -16.24 -10.05 4.64
CA LYS A 89 -17.27 -9.69 5.63
C LYS A 89 -16.91 -8.38 6.34
N PRO A 90 -17.66 -7.29 6.12
CA PRO A 90 -17.38 -6.02 6.78
C PRO A 90 -17.83 -6.05 8.25
N MET A 91 -17.06 -5.40 9.11
CA MET A 91 -17.36 -5.13 10.51
C MET A 91 -17.10 -3.65 10.76
N PHE A 92 -18.06 -2.94 11.34
CA PHE A 92 -17.92 -1.51 11.62
C PHE A 92 -17.62 -1.27 13.09
N VAL A 93 -16.65 -0.39 13.37
CA VAL A 93 -16.41 0.17 14.70
C VAL A 93 -16.68 1.66 14.63
N LEU A 94 -17.58 2.15 15.49
CA LEU A 94 -17.95 3.57 15.52
C LEU A 94 -16.90 4.40 16.26
N HIS A 95 -16.75 5.67 15.85
CA HIS A 95 -15.82 6.60 16.46
C HIS A 95 -16.45 7.28 17.69
N PRO A 96 -15.75 7.40 18.83
CA PRO A 96 -16.34 7.93 20.07
C PRO A 96 -16.52 9.46 20.10
N GLN A 97 -15.98 10.21 19.14
CA GLN A 97 -16.04 11.68 19.13
C GLN A 97 -17.45 12.27 18.90
N GLN A 98 -18.33 11.53 18.23
CA GLN A 98 -19.71 11.96 17.94
C GLN A 98 -20.71 11.07 18.68
N ASP A 99 -21.99 11.45 18.70
CA ASP A 99 -23.03 10.65 19.35
C ASP A 99 -23.15 9.25 18.72
N VAL A 100 -22.80 8.24 19.51
CA VAL A 100 -22.68 6.85 19.04
C VAL A 100 -24.04 6.26 18.67
N GLU A 101 -25.11 6.66 19.35
CA GLU A 101 -26.46 6.14 19.07
C GLU A 101 -26.95 6.64 17.71
N THR A 102 -26.93 7.96 17.49
CA THR A 102 -27.29 8.56 16.20
C THR A 102 -26.40 8.02 15.06
N GLN A 103 -25.09 7.86 15.30
CA GLN A 103 -24.19 7.26 14.31
C GLN A 103 -24.63 5.85 13.91
N SER A 104 -24.98 5.01 14.90
CA SER A 104 -25.38 3.63 14.67
C SER A 104 -26.67 3.53 13.84
N GLU A 105 -27.65 4.40 14.12
CA GLU A 105 -28.92 4.44 13.38
C GLU A 105 -28.74 4.93 11.93
N VAL A 106 -27.92 5.97 11.73
CA VAL A 106 -27.63 6.50 10.38
C VAL A 106 -26.93 5.46 9.53
N LEU A 107 -25.95 4.75 10.10
CA LEU A 107 -25.21 3.70 9.39
C LEU A 107 -26.11 2.51 9.05
N ASP A 108 -26.89 2.02 10.03
CA ASP A 108 -27.84 0.92 9.86
C ASP A 108 -28.87 1.22 8.76
N LYS A 109 -29.49 2.40 8.81
CA LYS A 109 -30.44 2.83 7.78
C LYS A 109 -29.81 2.85 6.40
N CYS A 110 -28.58 3.34 6.28
CA CYS A 110 -27.87 3.44 5.01
C CYS A 110 -27.51 2.06 4.43
N LEU A 111 -27.02 1.14 5.26
CA LEU A 111 -26.67 -0.22 4.86
C LEU A 111 -27.92 -1.03 4.49
N ARG A 112 -29.00 -0.95 5.28
CA ARG A 112 -30.28 -1.62 5.00
C ARG A 112 -30.93 -1.14 3.71
N GLN A 113 -30.83 0.15 3.39
CA GLN A 113 -31.29 0.68 2.09
C GLN A 113 -30.60 0.04 0.88
N SER A 114 -29.37 -0.46 1.06
CA SER A 114 -28.63 -1.19 0.01
C SER A 114 -28.89 -2.71 0.01
N GLY A 115 -29.75 -3.19 0.92
CA GLY A 115 -30.10 -4.59 1.09
C GLY A 115 -29.11 -5.38 1.95
N LEU A 116 -28.35 -4.71 2.81
CA LEU A 116 -27.43 -5.34 3.76
C LEU A 116 -28.11 -5.52 5.12
N GLN A 117 -27.79 -6.60 5.82
CA GLN A 117 -28.30 -6.85 7.17
C GLN A 117 -27.24 -6.50 8.20
N THR A 118 -27.67 -5.87 9.28
CA THR A 118 -26.80 -5.26 10.30
C THR A 118 -27.26 -5.65 11.69
N ILE A 119 -26.32 -5.75 12.63
CA ILE A 119 -26.59 -6.02 14.05
C ILE A 119 -25.79 -5.05 14.92
N PHE A 120 -26.44 -4.46 15.93
CA PHE A 120 -25.77 -3.59 16.88
C PHE A 120 -25.08 -4.40 17.98
N ILE A 121 -23.81 -4.12 18.22
CA ILE A 121 -23.04 -4.72 19.32
C ILE A 121 -22.68 -3.58 20.28
N SER A 122 -23.46 -3.49 21.37
CA SER A 122 -23.24 -2.51 22.43
C SER A 122 -22.12 -2.93 23.39
N GLU A 123 -21.91 -4.23 23.57
CA GLU A 123 -20.96 -4.84 24.52
C GLU A 123 -19.98 -5.75 23.76
N ALA A 124 -19.07 -5.14 22.99
CA ALA A 124 -18.06 -5.90 22.27
C ALA A 124 -16.93 -6.41 23.17
N LEU A 125 -16.66 -5.68 24.27
CA LEU A 125 -15.61 -5.98 25.23
C LEU A 125 -16.13 -5.86 26.66
N THR A 126 -15.80 -6.87 27.45
CA THR A 126 -16.07 -6.94 28.88
C THR A 126 -14.75 -6.99 29.63
N ARG A 127 -14.58 -6.13 30.62
CA ARG A 127 -13.47 -6.13 31.56
C ARG A 127 -13.86 -6.98 32.77
N ALA A 128 -13.17 -8.09 32.92
CA ALA A 128 -13.37 -9.03 34.01
C ALA A 128 -12.77 -8.52 35.33
N ALA A 129 -13.15 -9.18 36.43
CA ALA A 129 -12.73 -8.79 37.77
C ALA A 129 -11.21 -8.80 37.99
N ASP A 130 -10.50 -9.67 37.28
CA ASP A 130 -9.04 -9.79 37.25
C ASP A 130 -8.34 -8.71 36.41
N GLY A 131 -9.11 -7.85 35.74
CA GLY A 131 -8.62 -6.82 34.84
C GLY A 131 -8.37 -7.29 33.41
N SER A 132 -8.61 -8.56 33.09
CA SER A 132 -8.54 -9.09 31.72
C SER A 132 -9.74 -8.64 30.88
N PHE A 133 -9.58 -8.61 29.56
CA PHE A 133 -10.66 -8.29 28.62
C PHE A 133 -11.09 -9.54 27.89
N LYS A 134 -12.41 -9.71 27.71
CA LYS A 134 -13.01 -10.80 26.94
C LYS A 134 -14.10 -10.25 26.03
N SER A 135 -14.28 -10.86 24.86
CA SER A 135 -15.45 -10.57 24.02
C SER A 135 -16.56 -11.59 24.30
N PRO A 136 -17.78 -11.16 24.63
CA PRO A 136 -18.92 -12.07 24.81
C PRO A 136 -19.53 -12.54 23.47
N VAL A 137 -19.14 -11.92 22.35
CA VAL A 137 -19.74 -12.17 21.02
C VAL A 137 -18.86 -13.11 20.22
N LYS A 138 -19.48 -14.12 19.59
CA LYS A 138 -18.84 -14.98 18.59
C LYS A 138 -19.05 -14.41 17.20
N TYR A 139 -18.07 -13.68 16.69
CA TYR A 139 -18.17 -12.96 15.42
C TYR A 139 -18.16 -13.92 14.23
N ASP A 140 -17.43 -15.02 14.33
CA ASP A 140 -17.41 -16.00 13.25
C ASP A 140 -18.81 -16.60 13.00
N SER A 141 -19.66 -16.67 14.03
CA SER A 141 -21.02 -17.21 13.92
C SER A 141 -22.04 -16.25 13.29
N LEU A 142 -21.70 -14.98 13.06
CA LEU A 142 -22.64 -13.95 12.58
C LEU A 142 -23.05 -14.09 11.10
N GLN A 143 -22.55 -15.12 10.38
CA GLN A 143 -22.88 -15.42 8.99
C GLN A 143 -22.84 -14.16 8.09
N ASP A 144 -23.97 -13.70 7.56
CA ASP A 144 -24.07 -12.55 6.65
C ASP A 144 -24.45 -11.23 7.34
N LEU A 145 -24.61 -11.24 8.67
CA LEU A 145 -24.90 -10.05 9.46
C LEU A 145 -23.64 -9.19 9.59
N ILE A 146 -23.79 -7.90 9.34
CA ILE A 146 -22.72 -6.91 9.49
C ILE A 146 -22.76 -6.35 10.92
N PRO A 147 -21.77 -6.67 11.77
CA PRO A 147 -21.68 -6.10 13.11
C PRO A 147 -21.33 -4.62 13.08
N ILE A 148 -22.13 -3.79 13.78
CA ILE A 148 -21.85 -2.39 14.08
C ILE A 148 -21.52 -2.30 15.57
N ILE A 149 -20.24 -2.15 15.88
CA ILE A 149 -19.67 -2.14 17.22
C ILE A 149 -19.67 -0.71 17.77
N LYS A 150 -20.32 -0.53 18.92
CA LYS A 150 -20.29 0.71 19.69
C LYS A 150 -19.02 0.72 20.56
N PRO A 151 -18.27 1.84 20.64
CA PRO A 151 -17.05 1.95 21.43
C PRO A 151 -17.34 2.08 22.93
N ARG A 152 -17.83 0.99 23.52
CA ARG A 152 -18.16 0.88 24.95
C ARG A 152 -17.55 -0.40 25.54
N ILE A 153 -17.15 -0.32 26.81
CA ILE A 153 -16.58 -1.44 27.57
C ILE A 153 -17.44 -1.65 28.81
N PHE A 154 -17.92 -2.88 29.01
CA PHE A 154 -18.64 -3.25 30.22
C PHE A 154 -17.65 -3.66 31.32
N ASP A 155 -17.72 -3.06 32.50
CA ASP A 155 -16.88 -3.43 33.65
C ASP A 155 -17.68 -4.35 34.59
N GLU A 156 -17.26 -5.61 34.75
CA GLU A 156 -17.96 -6.60 35.58
C GLU A 156 -17.94 -6.24 37.07
N ASN A 157 -16.87 -5.61 37.56
CA ASN A 157 -16.76 -5.26 38.98
C ASN A 157 -17.70 -4.12 39.36
N ARG A 158 -17.84 -3.16 38.44
CA ARG A 158 -18.69 -1.97 38.65
C ARG A 158 -20.11 -2.18 38.13
N CYS A 159 -20.34 -3.19 37.29
CA CYS A 159 -21.57 -3.38 36.52
C CYS A 159 -21.98 -2.15 35.71
N VAL A 160 -20.99 -1.41 35.17
CA VAL A 160 -21.22 -0.16 34.43
C VAL A 160 -20.66 -0.27 33.03
N LEU A 161 -21.43 0.22 32.07
CA LEU A 161 -20.99 0.41 30.69
C LEU A 161 -20.24 1.74 30.57
N THR A 162 -18.94 1.68 30.30
CA THR A 162 -18.08 2.85 30.16
C THR A 162 -17.90 3.24 28.70
N HIS A 163 -17.96 4.54 28.42
CA HIS A 163 -17.63 5.08 27.10
C HIS A 163 -16.11 5.17 26.94
N VAL A 164 -15.62 4.71 25.80
CA VAL A 164 -14.19 4.71 25.49
C VAL A 164 -13.77 6.08 24.96
N THR A 165 -12.69 6.62 25.52
CA THR A 165 -12.03 7.83 25.02
C THR A 165 -10.83 7.51 24.11
N ASP A 166 -10.04 6.47 24.42
CA ASP A 166 -8.91 5.98 23.60
C ASP A 166 -9.38 4.85 22.67
N LEU A 167 -9.81 5.21 21.45
CA LEU A 167 -10.18 4.24 20.42
C LEU A 167 -9.01 3.32 20.02
N PRO A 168 -7.76 3.80 19.80
CA PRO A 168 -6.62 2.92 19.53
C PRO A 168 -6.43 1.79 20.54
N ALA A 169 -6.53 2.05 21.85
CA ALA A 169 -6.40 1.00 22.89
C ALA A 169 -7.55 -0.01 22.85
N MET A 170 -8.77 0.48 22.67
CA MET A 170 -9.93 -0.38 22.56
C MET A 170 -9.82 -1.30 21.34
N MET A 171 -9.44 -0.77 20.17
CA MET A 171 -9.29 -1.56 18.96
C MET A 171 -8.21 -2.63 19.08
N GLU A 172 -7.08 -2.33 19.74
CA GLU A 172 -6.05 -3.33 20.04
C GLU A 172 -6.62 -4.50 20.84
N THR A 173 -7.36 -4.15 21.90
CA THR A 173 -7.96 -5.12 22.81
C THR A 173 -9.06 -5.93 22.13
N LEU A 174 -9.88 -5.27 21.32
CA LEU A 174 -10.94 -5.89 20.53
C LEU A 174 -10.34 -6.94 19.62
N VAL A 175 -9.37 -6.56 18.78
CA VAL A 175 -8.75 -7.44 17.80
C VAL A 175 -8.05 -8.63 18.45
N ALA A 176 -7.49 -8.46 19.64
CA ALA A 176 -6.91 -9.57 20.41
C ALA A 176 -7.95 -10.59 20.90
N GLN A 177 -9.23 -10.21 21.03
CA GLN A 177 -10.32 -11.04 21.53
C GLN A 177 -11.29 -11.51 20.43
N LEU A 178 -11.07 -11.14 19.16
CA LEU A 178 -11.92 -11.59 18.05
C LEU A 178 -11.62 -13.05 17.70
N ASP A 179 -12.68 -13.83 17.52
CA ASP A 179 -12.63 -15.24 17.09
C ASP A 179 -12.54 -15.40 15.56
N CYS A 180 -12.39 -14.29 14.82
CA CYS A 180 -12.42 -14.27 13.36
C CYS A 180 -11.11 -13.73 12.75
N ARG A 181 -10.83 -14.14 11.51
CA ARG A 181 -9.65 -13.70 10.78
C ARG A 181 -9.88 -12.33 10.13
N ILE A 182 -9.14 -11.32 10.60
CA ILE A 182 -9.13 -9.99 9.97
C ILE A 182 -7.94 -9.88 9.00
N ASP A 183 -8.26 -9.68 7.73
CA ASP A 183 -7.27 -9.50 6.67
C ASP A 183 -7.09 -8.01 6.29
N LYS A 184 -8.10 -7.19 6.58
CA LYS A 184 -8.16 -5.78 6.17
C LYS A 184 -8.64 -4.88 7.31
N VAL A 185 -7.98 -3.73 7.45
CA VAL A 185 -8.37 -2.67 8.38
C VAL A 185 -8.45 -1.38 7.61
N VAL A 186 -9.60 -0.70 7.67
CA VAL A 186 -9.88 0.49 6.86
C VAL A 186 -10.33 1.61 7.77
N VAL A 187 -9.66 2.75 7.69
CA VAL A 187 -10.06 3.98 8.36
C VAL A 187 -10.44 5.00 7.30
N LEU A 188 -11.70 5.45 7.34
CA LEU A 188 -12.23 6.48 6.47
C LEU A 188 -12.18 7.82 7.21
N ASN A 189 -11.39 8.74 6.67
CA ASN A 189 -11.12 10.05 7.28
C ASN A 189 -11.45 11.16 6.26
N GLU A 190 -12.10 12.25 6.69
CA GLU A 190 -12.41 13.41 5.84
C GLU A 190 -11.15 14.02 5.19
N PHE A 191 -10.01 13.97 5.89
CA PHE A 191 -8.75 14.50 5.38
C PHE A 191 -8.03 13.56 4.39
N GLY A 192 -8.44 12.29 4.33
CA GLY A 192 -7.81 11.25 3.53
C GLY A 192 -6.64 10.55 4.22
N GLY A 193 -5.71 10.03 3.41
CA GLY A 193 -4.51 9.34 3.86
C GLY A 193 -3.48 10.26 4.52
N ILE A 194 -2.55 9.67 5.28
CA ILE A 194 -1.51 10.39 6.03
C ILE A 194 -0.64 11.18 5.06
N THR A 195 -0.53 12.50 5.24
CA THR A 195 0.23 13.37 4.34
C THR A 195 1.75 13.20 4.51
N SER A 196 2.49 13.32 3.40
CA SER A 196 3.96 13.26 3.38
C SER A 196 4.57 14.53 2.79
N GLY A 197 5.59 15.08 3.44
CA GLY A 197 6.33 16.26 2.97
C GLY A 197 7.02 16.03 1.62
N GLU A 198 7.47 14.81 1.34
CA GLU A 198 8.10 14.44 0.04
C GLU A 198 7.13 14.55 -1.14
N ARG A 199 5.82 14.64 -0.87
CA ARG A 199 4.75 14.59 -1.87
C ARG A 199 3.91 15.86 -1.97
N HIS A 200 4.45 17.02 -1.55
CA HIS A 200 3.71 18.30 -1.53
C HIS A 200 2.36 18.15 -0.81
N ASP A 201 2.39 17.55 0.39
CA ASP A 201 1.21 17.27 1.22
C ASP A 201 0.16 16.30 0.63
N ASN A 202 0.50 15.54 -0.42
CA ASN A 202 -0.34 14.40 -0.82
C ASN A 202 -0.13 13.20 0.12
N ALA A 203 -1.05 12.22 0.07
CA ALA A 203 -0.98 11.03 0.89
C ALA A 203 0.30 10.22 0.64
N HIS A 204 0.87 9.73 1.73
CA HIS A 204 1.94 8.77 1.75
C HIS A 204 1.40 7.44 1.23
N VAL A 205 1.74 7.07 0.00
CA VAL A 205 1.06 5.96 -0.69
C VAL A 205 1.20 4.61 0.03
N PHE A 206 2.37 4.34 0.60
CA PHE A 206 2.63 3.11 1.35
C PHE A 206 3.47 3.42 2.58
N ILE A 207 3.07 2.96 3.76
CA ILE A 207 3.82 3.10 5.02
C ILE A 207 4.19 1.72 5.55
N ASN A 208 5.49 1.50 5.78
CA ASN A 208 5.99 0.37 6.54
C ASN A 208 6.12 0.76 8.03
N LEU A 209 5.17 0.34 8.87
CA LEU A 209 5.12 0.75 10.27
C LEU A 209 6.40 0.37 11.05
N SER A 210 6.97 -0.80 10.78
CA SER A 210 8.20 -1.25 11.46
C SER A 210 9.41 -0.30 11.29
N GLN A 211 9.44 0.50 10.22
CA GLN A 211 10.55 1.41 9.91
C GLN A 211 10.17 2.88 10.12
N GLU A 212 8.95 3.24 9.74
CA GLU A 212 8.57 4.65 9.56
C GLU A 212 7.72 5.18 10.72
N PHE A 213 7.07 4.30 11.52
CA PHE A 213 6.11 4.72 12.55
C PHE A 213 6.69 5.77 13.52
N ASN A 214 7.83 5.48 14.15
CA ASN A 214 8.44 6.39 15.12
C ASN A 214 8.82 7.74 14.50
N LYS A 215 9.35 7.74 13.27
CA LYS A 215 9.75 8.96 12.56
C LYS A 215 8.53 9.82 12.22
N LEU A 216 7.48 9.20 11.68
CA LEU A 216 6.24 9.88 11.32
C LEU A 216 5.51 10.43 12.55
N THR A 217 5.39 9.66 13.62
CA THR A 217 4.79 10.11 14.89
C THR A 217 5.56 11.31 15.45
N GLN A 218 6.89 11.26 15.49
CA GLN A 218 7.70 12.39 15.96
C GLN A 218 7.55 13.62 15.08
N SER A 219 7.45 13.46 13.76
CA SER A 219 7.21 14.58 12.84
C SER A 219 5.86 15.23 13.11
N LEU A 220 4.78 14.44 13.17
CA LEU A 220 3.42 14.93 13.43
C LEU A 220 3.31 15.64 14.78
N VAL A 221 3.92 15.10 15.83
CA VAL A 221 3.92 15.72 17.17
C VAL A 221 4.72 17.02 17.17
N LYS A 222 5.87 17.08 16.47
CA LYS A 222 6.63 18.33 16.33
C LYS A 222 5.84 19.40 15.59
N ASP A 223 5.13 19.02 14.53
CA ASP A 223 4.32 19.96 13.75
C ASP A 223 3.12 20.47 14.54
N LEU A 224 2.47 19.60 15.32
CA LEU A 224 1.41 20.00 16.26
C LEU A 224 1.90 21.03 17.27
N LYS A 225 3.04 20.78 17.93
CA LYS A 225 3.61 21.75 18.90
C LYS A 225 3.91 23.11 18.29
N LYS A 226 4.44 23.12 17.05
CA LYS A 226 4.71 24.38 16.31
C LYS A 226 3.42 25.15 16.03
N LEU A 227 2.36 24.45 15.59
CA LEU A 227 1.07 25.07 15.27
C LEU A 227 0.35 25.57 16.53
N GLU A 228 0.41 24.82 17.63
CA GLU A 228 -0.14 25.23 18.93
C GLU A 228 0.57 26.47 19.48
N THR A 229 1.90 26.55 19.35
CA THR A 229 2.69 27.71 19.76
C THR A 229 2.34 28.95 18.91
N ALA A 230 2.21 28.78 17.59
CA ALA A 230 1.80 29.86 16.68
C ALA A 230 0.40 30.42 17.01
N MET A 231 -0.55 29.55 17.39
CA MET A 231 -1.87 30.01 17.86
C MET A 231 -1.81 30.81 19.17
N GLY A 232 -0.91 30.43 20.09
CA GLY A 232 -0.72 31.14 21.36
C GLY A 232 -0.10 32.53 21.20
N GLU A 233 0.84 32.68 20.26
CA GLU A 233 1.55 33.94 19.99
C GLU A 233 0.70 34.96 19.21
N GLU A 234 -0.12 34.50 18.25
CA GLU A 234 -1.05 35.37 17.50
C GLU A 234 -2.14 35.98 18.40
N CYS A 235 -2.53 35.31 19.49
CA CYS A 235 -3.53 35.85 20.42
C CYS A 235 -3.01 37.05 21.24
N SER A 236 -1.69 37.23 21.33
CA SER A 236 -1.05 38.26 22.17
C SER A 236 -0.53 39.46 21.38
N SER A 237 -0.45 39.38 20.04
CA SER A 237 0.15 40.43 19.20
C SER A 237 -0.79 40.93 18.11
N GLN A 238 -1.50 42.04 18.38
CA GLN A 238 -2.31 42.79 17.40
C GLN A 238 -1.45 43.52 16.35
N LYS A 239 -0.53 42.85 15.67
CA LYS A 239 0.16 43.43 14.51
C LYS A 239 -0.08 42.57 13.27
N LEU A 240 -0.88 43.14 12.37
CA LEU A 240 -1.07 42.69 11.00
C LEU A 240 0.27 42.32 10.36
N THR A 241 0.46 41.03 10.08
CA THR A 241 0.96 40.61 8.77
C THR A 241 0.17 39.39 8.30
N THR A 242 -0.17 39.47 7.03
CA THR A 242 -0.86 38.52 6.17
C THR A 242 -0.32 37.09 6.33
N ILE A 243 -1.21 36.10 6.49
CA ILE A 243 -1.19 34.70 5.98
C ILE A 243 -1.73 33.71 7.03
N SER A 244 -3.00 33.34 6.86
CA SER A 244 -3.78 32.25 7.49
C SER A 244 -4.81 32.72 8.52
N SER A 245 -6.09 32.54 8.20
CA SER A 245 -7.18 32.72 9.16
C SER A 245 -7.03 31.71 10.32
N PRO A 246 -7.39 32.07 11.56
CA PRO A 246 -7.29 31.17 12.71
C PRO A 246 -8.08 29.86 12.47
N ALA A 247 -9.17 29.92 11.72
CA ALA A 247 -9.93 28.75 11.27
C ALA A 247 -9.13 27.77 10.39
N LYS A 248 -8.20 28.28 9.57
CA LYS A 248 -7.34 27.45 8.72
C LYS A 248 -6.28 26.73 9.56
N ILE A 249 -5.69 27.42 10.54
CA ILE A 249 -4.71 26.82 11.47
C ILE A 249 -5.39 25.74 12.31
N GLN A 250 -6.58 26.02 12.85
CA GLN A 250 -7.36 25.04 13.60
C GLN A 250 -7.66 23.79 12.77
N ARG A 251 -8.04 23.96 11.49
CA ARG A 251 -8.27 22.84 10.57
C ARG A 251 -7.02 21.97 10.38
N ILE A 252 -5.86 22.59 10.23
CA ILE A 252 -4.58 21.87 10.08
C ILE A 252 -4.25 21.11 11.38
N ILE A 253 -4.51 21.70 12.55
CA ILE A 253 -4.32 21.01 13.83
C ILE A 253 -5.23 19.79 13.93
N THR A 254 -6.52 19.92 13.62
CA THR A 254 -7.47 18.80 13.61
C THR A 254 -7.05 17.70 12.62
N GLU A 255 -6.55 18.09 11.45
CA GLU A 255 -6.00 17.15 10.45
C GLU A 255 -4.81 16.37 11.02
N ARG A 256 -3.83 17.06 11.62
CA ARG A 256 -2.62 16.43 12.19
C ARG A 256 -2.95 15.54 13.39
N GLN A 257 -3.90 15.93 14.22
CA GLN A 257 -4.40 15.10 15.33
C GLN A 257 -5.09 13.84 14.81
N SER A 258 -5.92 13.95 13.77
CA SER A 258 -6.61 12.81 13.17
C SER A 258 -5.62 11.82 12.53
N HIS A 259 -4.63 12.32 11.79
CA HIS A 259 -3.57 11.48 11.21
C HIS A 259 -2.72 10.76 12.28
N LEU A 260 -2.45 11.43 13.42
CA LEU A 260 -1.72 10.83 14.53
C LEU A 260 -2.51 9.66 15.15
N GLU A 261 -3.80 9.86 15.40
CA GLU A 261 -4.67 8.80 15.94
C GLU A 261 -4.83 7.65 14.93
N ASP A 262 -5.01 7.94 13.64
CA ASP A 262 -5.09 6.92 12.58
C ASP A 262 -3.83 6.06 12.51
N LEU A 263 -2.65 6.69 12.61
CA LEU A 263 -1.38 6.00 12.63
C LEU A 263 -1.24 5.11 13.89
N GLN A 264 -1.73 5.58 15.04
CA GLN A 264 -1.75 4.80 16.29
C GLN A 264 -2.70 3.61 16.20
N ILE A 265 -3.91 3.79 15.67
CA ILE A 265 -4.88 2.72 15.40
C ILE A 265 -4.23 1.66 14.52
N MET A 266 -3.67 2.07 13.38
CA MET A 266 -3.05 1.14 12.44
C MET A 266 -1.88 0.38 13.08
N ASN A 267 -1.03 1.04 13.85
CA ASN A 267 0.10 0.40 14.50
C ASN A 267 -0.34 -0.63 15.56
N ARG A 268 -1.25 -0.24 16.46
CA ARG A 268 -1.73 -1.14 17.52
C ARG A 268 -2.49 -2.33 16.94
N VAL A 269 -3.41 -2.10 16.00
CA VAL A 269 -4.22 -3.17 15.38
C VAL A 269 -3.36 -4.11 14.54
N LEU A 270 -2.55 -3.58 13.61
CA LEU A 270 -1.75 -4.43 12.72
C LEU A 270 -0.66 -5.20 13.48
N SER A 271 -0.23 -4.74 14.67
CA SER A 271 0.70 -5.49 15.53
C SER A 271 0.12 -6.81 16.07
N ARG A 272 -1.21 -6.87 16.26
CA ARG A 272 -1.95 -8.05 16.75
C ARG A 272 -2.41 -8.96 15.62
N LEU A 273 -2.47 -8.44 14.40
CA LEU A 273 -2.89 -9.19 13.21
C LEU A 273 -1.73 -9.95 12.54
N PRO A 274 -2.05 -10.96 11.69
CA PRO A 274 -1.07 -11.64 10.86
C PRO A 274 -0.30 -10.67 9.94
N PRO A 275 0.94 -10.97 9.55
CA PRO A 275 1.75 -10.12 8.66
C PRO A 275 1.15 -9.94 7.26
N SER A 276 0.22 -10.80 6.86
CA SER A 276 -0.55 -10.66 5.61
C SER A 276 -1.61 -9.56 5.66
N ALA A 277 -2.01 -9.12 6.86
CA ALA A 277 -3.05 -8.10 7.01
C ALA A 277 -2.59 -6.75 6.47
N THR A 278 -3.52 -6.00 5.88
CA THR A 278 -3.24 -4.70 5.27
C THR A 278 -4.17 -3.62 5.83
N GLY A 279 -3.60 -2.49 6.21
CA GLY A 279 -4.31 -1.28 6.57
C GLY A 279 -4.53 -0.35 5.38
N LEU A 280 -5.64 0.38 5.36
CA LEU A 280 -5.97 1.39 4.37
C LEU A 280 -6.52 2.64 5.06
N ILE A 281 -5.97 3.80 4.77
CA ILE A 281 -6.49 5.10 5.22
C ILE A 281 -6.85 5.88 3.96
N THR A 282 -8.11 6.30 3.84
CA THR A 282 -8.61 7.00 2.64
C THR A 282 -9.80 7.89 2.99
N ASP A 283 -10.14 8.80 2.10
CA ASP A 283 -11.39 9.56 2.19
C ASP A 283 -12.59 8.69 1.78
N LEU A 284 -13.74 9.02 2.36
CA LEU A 284 -15.04 8.42 2.05
C LEU A 284 -15.42 8.67 0.59
N ASP A 285 -15.14 9.83 -0.02
CA ASP A 285 -15.44 10.06 -1.44
C ASP A 285 -14.64 9.13 -2.35
N ALA A 286 -13.35 8.94 -2.05
CA ALA A 286 -12.50 8.01 -2.77
C ALA A 286 -12.99 6.57 -2.62
N ALA A 287 -13.33 6.13 -1.39
CA ALA A 287 -13.87 4.80 -1.12
C ALA A 287 -15.30 4.56 -1.67
N SER A 288 -16.04 5.63 -1.95
CA SER A 288 -17.40 5.58 -2.51
C SER A 288 -17.42 5.66 -4.04
N ASN A 289 -16.26 5.75 -4.68
CA ASN A 289 -16.18 5.85 -6.13
C ASN A 289 -16.59 4.50 -6.77
N LEU A 290 -17.67 4.50 -7.56
CA LEU A 290 -18.18 3.31 -8.23
C LEU A 290 -17.52 3.06 -9.60
N THR A 291 -16.62 3.95 -10.02
CA THR A 291 -15.84 3.86 -11.28
C THR A 291 -14.52 3.11 -11.08
N LYS A 292 -13.67 3.06 -12.12
CA LYS A 292 -12.48 2.18 -12.23
C LYS A 292 -11.36 2.39 -11.18
N ASN A 293 -11.50 3.30 -10.23
CA ASN A 293 -10.44 3.74 -9.32
C ASN A 293 -10.86 3.74 -7.84
N ASN A 294 -11.62 2.72 -7.40
CA ASN A 294 -11.94 2.60 -5.98
C ASN A 294 -10.75 2.00 -5.20
N PRO A 295 -10.10 2.74 -4.29
CA PRO A 295 -8.94 2.25 -3.56
C PRO A 295 -9.28 1.10 -2.62
N LEU A 296 -10.49 1.07 -2.05
CA LEU A 296 -10.94 0.03 -1.13
C LEU A 296 -11.11 -1.31 -1.86
N LEU A 297 -11.83 -1.31 -2.99
CA LEU A 297 -12.01 -2.52 -3.80
C LEU A 297 -10.69 -2.96 -4.42
N TYR A 298 -9.91 -2.03 -4.94
CA TYR A 298 -8.59 -2.33 -5.51
C TYR A 298 -7.67 -2.98 -4.48
N ASN A 299 -7.61 -2.43 -3.25
CA ASN A 299 -6.75 -2.96 -2.21
C ASN A 299 -7.19 -4.35 -1.72
N VAL A 300 -8.49 -4.61 -1.67
CA VAL A 300 -9.02 -5.94 -1.33
C VAL A 300 -8.60 -7.01 -2.33
N LEU A 301 -8.52 -6.64 -3.62
CA LEU A 301 -8.16 -7.55 -4.70
C LEU A 301 -6.65 -7.73 -4.88
N THR A 302 -5.87 -6.67 -4.66
CA THR A 302 -4.45 -6.61 -5.05
C THR A 302 -3.47 -6.46 -3.90
N ASP A 303 -3.95 -6.17 -2.68
CA ASP A 303 -3.14 -5.79 -1.51
C ASP A 303 -2.23 -4.56 -1.77
N ARG A 304 -2.58 -3.72 -2.76
CA ARG A 304 -1.80 -2.57 -3.23
C ARG A 304 -2.57 -1.26 -3.15
N SER A 305 -1.81 -0.18 -3.28
CA SER A 305 -2.31 1.17 -3.55
C SER A 305 -2.53 1.35 -5.06
N LEU A 306 -3.44 2.26 -5.43
CA LEU A 306 -3.75 2.57 -6.84
C LEU A 306 -2.52 3.08 -7.62
N ILE A 307 -1.64 3.81 -6.94
CA ILE A 307 -0.35 4.24 -7.47
C ILE A 307 0.75 3.47 -6.74
N SER A 308 1.83 3.15 -7.43
CA SER A 308 3.00 2.52 -6.83
C SER A 308 3.85 3.51 -6.03
N SER A 309 4.36 3.08 -4.87
CA SER A 309 5.15 3.93 -3.98
C SER A 309 6.53 4.29 -4.53
N SER A 310 7.06 3.53 -5.50
CA SER A 310 8.41 3.72 -6.04
C SER A 310 8.47 4.38 -7.40
N LEU A 311 7.34 4.86 -7.91
CA LEU A 311 7.36 5.65 -9.13
C LEU A 311 8.04 6.99 -8.84
N PRO A 312 9.16 7.31 -9.51
CA PRO A 312 9.77 8.63 -9.42
C PRO A 312 8.75 9.64 -9.90
N ARG A 313 8.64 10.74 -9.16
CA ARG A 313 7.76 11.81 -9.56
C ARG A 313 8.43 12.51 -10.72
N PHE A 314 7.83 12.46 -11.90
CA PHE A 314 7.95 13.60 -12.79
C PHE A 314 7.43 14.79 -12.00
N LYS A 315 8.34 15.66 -11.57
CA LYS A 315 8.01 16.97 -11.03
C LYS A 315 6.95 17.51 -11.97
N LYS A 316 5.74 17.71 -11.45
CA LYS A 316 4.67 18.38 -12.17
C LYS A 316 5.04 19.86 -12.19
N ASP A 317 6.18 20.18 -12.80
CA ASP A 317 6.30 21.47 -13.47
C ASP A 317 5.09 21.53 -14.37
N SER A 318 4.44 22.68 -14.36
CA SER A 318 3.17 22.98 -15.00
C SER A 318 3.19 22.65 -16.50
N LEU A 319 3.11 21.38 -16.86
CA LEU A 319 2.87 20.93 -18.21
C LEU A 319 1.36 20.96 -18.44
N PRO A 320 0.93 21.47 -19.61
CA PRO A 320 -0.48 21.60 -19.94
C PRO A 320 -1.15 20.22 -19.92
N ARG A 321 -2.44 20.26 -19.64
CA ARG A 321 -3.34 19.22 -19.10
C ARG A 321 -3.55 17.96 -19.96
N SER A 322 -2.61 17.57 -20.82
CA SER A 322 -2.70 16.36 -21.64
C SER A 322 -1.31 15.74 -21.84
N SER A 323 -1.07 14.58 -21.24
CA SER A 323 0.05 13.73 -21.65
C SER A 323 -0.23 13.18 -23.06
N TRP A 324 0.71 13.33 -23.99
CA TRP A 324 0.57 13.05 -25.43
C TRP A 324 0.24 11.60 -25.82
N TYR A 325 0.17 10.68 -24.86
CA TYR A 325 -0.22 9.28 -25.03
C TYR A 325 -1.61 8.95 -24.46
N GLU A 326 -2.27 9.91 -23.78
CA GLU A 326 -3.66 9.76 -23.38
C GLU A 326 -4.54 10.13 -24.57
N LEU A 327 -5.10 9.11 -25.22
CA LEU A 327 -6.19 9.31 -26.18
C LEU A 327 -7.31 10.08 -25.47
N PRO A 328 -7.85 11.17 -26.06
CA PRO A 328 -8.90 11.95 -25.45
C PRO A 328 -10.16 11.07 -25.35
N ALA A 329 -10.41 10.52 -24.18
CA ALA A 329 -11.74 10.02 -23.86
C ALA A 329 -12.64 11.25 -23.77
N CYS A 330 -13.59 11.35 -24.70
CA CYS A 330 -14.65 12.34 -24.64
C CYS A 330 -15.39 12.17 -23.31
N ASP A 331 -15.14 13.04 -22.33
CA ASP A 331 -16.06 13.32 -21.23
C ASP A 331 -15.70 14.67 -20.59
N GLU A 332 -16.74 15.47 -20.41
CA GLU A 332 -16.79 16.82 -19.81
C GLU A 332 -15.95 16.97 -18.52
N PRO A 333 -15.48 18.19 -18.18
CA PRO A 333 -14.65 18.44 -17.00
C PRO A 333 -15.47 18.31 -15.71
N VAL A 334 -15.52 17.10 -15.14
CA VAL A 334 -16.09 16.87 -13.82
C VAL A 334 -15.16 17.47 -12.76
N GLY A 335 -15.67 18.46 -12.04
CA GLY A 335 -14.89 19.36 -11.18
C GLY A 335 -14.08 18.69 -10.06
N ASN A 336 -12.99 19.37 -9.65
CA ASN A 336 -12.20 19.29 -8.41
C ASN A 336 -12.23 17.99 -7.55
N SER A 337 -12.40 16.81 -8.13
CA SER A 337 -12.14 15.56 -7.42
C SER A 337 -10.62 15.39 -7.34
N LYS A 338 -10.07 15.57 -6.15
CA LYS A 338 -8.69 15.14 -5.86
C LYS A 338 -8.60 13.66 -6.24
N ASP A 339 -7.58 13.30 -7.02
CA ASP A 339 -7.40 11.93 -7.49
C ASP A 339 -7.36 10.97 -6.29
N ALA A 340 -8.22 9.95 -6.30
CA ALA A 340 -8.39 8.99 -5.20
C ALA A 340 -7.04 8.35 -4.81
N ALA A 341 -6.17 8.16 -5.78
CA ALA A 341 -4.85 7.58 -5.56
C ALA A 341 -3.88 8.50 -4.79
N LEU A 342 -4.07 9.82 -4.87
CA LEU A 342 -3.28 10.81 -4.13
C LEU A 342 -3.78 11.03 -2.70
N MET A 343 -4.98 10.55 -2.38
CA MET A 343 -5.64 10.70 -1.08
C MET A 343 -5.65 9.40 -0.27
N THR A 344 -4.98 8.34 -0.75
CA THR A 344 -5.00 7.01 -0.14
C THR A 344 -3.61 6.63 0.39
N THR A 345 -3.58 6.11 1.61
CA THR A 345 -2.39 5.54 2.24
C THR A 345 -2.63 4.08 2.57
N VAL A 346 -1.79 3.20 2.04
CA VAL A 346 -1.75 1.78 2.42
C VAL A 346 -0.74 1.59 3.54
N VAL A 347 -1.10 0.86 4.58
CA VAL A 347 -0.26 0.65 5.77
C VAL A 347 -0.05 -0.85 6.00
N LYS A 348 1.17 -1.25 6.36
CA LYS A 348 1.45 -2.62 6.81
C LYS A 348 2.26 -2.62 8.10
N ARG A 349 2.02 -3.63 8.95
CA ARG A 349 2.79 -3.88 10.19
C ARG A 349 4.28 -3.79 9.95
N GLY A 350 4.71 -4.45 8.89
CA GLY A 350 6.00 -4.22 8.28
C GLY A 350 6.59 -5.46 7.67
N VAL A 351 7.57 -5.22 6.80
CA VAL A 351 8.35 -6.27 6.18
C VAL A 351 9.75 -6.19 6.75
N ASN A 352 10.28 -7.32 7.21
CA ASN A 352 11.63 -7.38 7.74
C ASN A 352 12.61 -7.05 6.61
N ILE A 353 13.38 -5.97 6.77
CA ILE A 353 14.34 -5.52 5.76
C ILE A 353 15.71 -5.61 6.39
N LYS A 354 16.59 -6.39 5.74
CA LYS A 354 17.99 -6.53 6.12
C LYS A 354 18.83 -5.94 5.00
N VAL A 355 19.65 -4.94 5.33
CA VAL A 355 20.59 -4.31 4.41
C VAL A 355 21.99 -4.66 4.88
N PHE A 356 22.79 -5.23 3.98
CA PHE A 356 24.16 -5.66 4.25
C PHE A 356 25.13 -4.93 3.32
N ASP A 357 26.09 -4.22 3.93
CA ASP A 357 27.07 -3.38 3.22
C ASP A 357 28.47 -3.98 3.29
N TYR A 358 28.54 -5.29 3.03
CA TYR A 358 29.79 -6.01 2.97
C TYR A 358 30.44 -5.84 1.60
N LYS A 359 31.74 -5.56 1.55
CA LYS A 359 32.50 -5.57 0.29
C LYS A 359 32.74 -7.00 -0.24
N THR A 360 32.88 -7.96 0.67
CA THR A 360 33.19 -9.37 0.39
C THR A 360 32.32 -10.30 1.23
N LEU A 361 31.86 -11.40 0.65
CA LEU A 361 31.19 -12.50 1.36
C LEU A 361 32.22 -13.60 1.66
N THR A 362 32.40 -13.91 2.94
CA THR A 362 33.36 -14.87 3.49
C THR A 362 32.64 -15.86 4.40
N ARG A 363 33.33 -16.91 4.84
CA ARG A 363 32.77 -17.91 5.76
C ARG A 363 32.30 -17.33 7.10
N THR A 364 32.82 -16.17 7.51
CA THR A 364 32.46 -15.55 8.80
C THR A 364 31.18 -14.72 8.73
N ASN A 365 30.86 -14.13 7.57
CA ASN A 365 29.69 -13.27 7.38
C ASN A 365 28.54 -13.92 6.58
N SER A 366 28.72 -15.16 6.13
CA SER A 366 27.74 -15.89 5.34
C SER A 366 27.52 -17.32 5.81
N ILE A 367 26.28 -17.80 5.69
CA ILE A 367 25.87 -19.17 6.03
C ILE A 367 25.79 -19.98 4.73
N GLY A 368 26.32 -21.20 4.74
CA GLY A 368 26.26 -22.10 3.59
C GLY A 368 27.26 -21.78 2.48
N PHE A 369 28.43 -21.26 2.83
CA PHE A 369 29.52 -21.01 1.88
C PHE A 369 29.95 -22.32 1.19
N PRO A 370 30.21 -22.33 -0.14
CA PRO A 370 30.62 -23.54 -0.85
C PRO A 370 31.87 -24.18 -0.24
N GLY A 371 31.74 -25.39 0.30
CA GLY A 371 32.84 -26.14 0.93
C GLY A 371 33.02 -25.93 2.44
N ALA A 372 32.08 -25.27 3.12
CA ALA A 372 31.99 -25.31 4.58
C ALA A 372 31.11 -26.49 5.02
N GLU A 373 31.57 -27.30 5.98
CA GLU A 373 30.73 -28.31 6.65
C GLU A 373 29.62 -27.61 7.44
N ASN A 374 28.48 -28.29 7.63
CA ASN A 374 27.30 -27.72 8.30
C ASN A 374 27.58 -27.50 9.79
N GLU A 375 28.32 -26.46 10.15
CA GLU A 375 28.32 -25.96 11.52
C GLU A 375 26.93 -25.37 11.81
N ILE A 376 26.18 -26.05 12.67
CA ILE A 376 24.93 -25.55 13.23
C ILE A 376 25.30 -24.43 14.19
N ASP A 377 25.54 -23.24 13.64
CA ASP A 377 25.80 -22.03 14.40
C ASP A 377 24.47 -21.58 15.03
N THR A 378 24.19 -22.07 16.25
CA THR A 378 23.04 -21.68 17.08
C THR A 378 23.15 -20.27 17.67
N ALA A 379 24.11 -19.45 17.27
CA ALA A 379 24.35 -18.11 17.81
C ALA A 379 24.21 -17.00 16.75
N SER A 380 23.13 -16.23 16.84
CA SER A 380 22.86 -14.96 16.13
C SER A 380 22.74 -15.04 14.59
N THR A 381 21.71 -15.75 14.11
CA THR A 381 21.24 -15.79 12.70
C THR A 381 20.80 -14.44 12.10
N SER A 382 20.87 -13.32 12.83
CA SER A 382 20.32 -12.04 12.36
C SER A 382 21.25 -11.25 11.44
N THR A 383 22.57 -11.44 11.54
CA THR A 383 23.57 -10.58 10.86
C THR A 383 24.31 -11.24 9.70
N LYS A 384 24.13 -12.55 9.46
CA LYS A 384 24.80 -13.25 8.35
C LYS A 384 23.89 -13.40 7.12
N VAL A 385 24.48 -13.39 5.92
CA VAL A 385 23.77 -13.66 4.65
C VAL A 385 23.71 -15.18 4.42
N ASP A 386 22.52 -15.72 4.20
CA ASP A 386 22.28 -17.13 3.90
C ASP A 386 22.38 -17.35 2.38
N LEU A 387 23.47 -17.98 1.95
CA LEU A 387 23.75 -18.23 0.54
C LEU A 387 22.86 -19.32 -0.06
N LYS A 388 22.34 -20.25 0.76
CA LYS A 388 21.42 -21.30 0.31
C LYS A 388 20.07 -20.67 -0.04
N LYS A 389 19.54 -19.83 0.85
CA LYS A 389 18.29 -19.09 0.58
C LYS A 389 18.45 -18.06 -0.54
N LEU A 390 19.60 -17.37 -0.60
CA LEU A 390 19.93 -16.44 -1.69
C LEU A 390 19.93 -17.15 -3.05
N LYS A 391 20.55 -18.32 -3.15
CA LYS A 391 20.50 -19.13 -4.38
C LYS A 391 19.06 -19.52 -4.71
N HIS A 392 18.30 -20.00 -3.73
CA HIS A 392 16.92 -20.43 -3.94
C HIS A 392 16.01 -19.34 -4.53
N ILE A 393 16.01 -18.12 -3.97
CA ILE A 393 15.19 -17.02 -4.51
C ILE A 393 15.62 -16.63 -5.93
N ILE A 394 16.93 -16.62 -6.22
CA ILE A 394 17.42 -16.31 -7.57
C ILE A 394 16.96 -17.40 -8.53
N ASP A 395 17.13 -18.67 -8.17
CA ASP A 395 16.78 -19.78 -9.05
C ASP A 395 15.29 -19.80 -9.39
N GLU A 396 14.43 -19.62 -8.38
CA GLU A 396 12.97 -19.54 -8.53
C GLU A 396 12.52 -18.29 -9.30
N SER A 397 13.14 -17.13 -9.04
CA SER A 397 12.75 -15.88 -9.70
C SER A 397 13.11 -15.87 -11.19
N PHE A 398 14.26 -16.43 -11.56
CA PHE A 398 14.76 -16.41 -12.94
C PHE A 398 14.44 -17.70 -13.72
N GLY A 399 14.01 -18.78 -13.05
CA GLY A 399 13.73 -20.07 -13.67
C GLY A 399 14.98 -20.77 -14.21
N ARG A 400 16.14 -20.52 -13.60
CA ARG A 400 17.46 -21.04 -14.02
C ARG A 400 18.34 -21.25 -12.80
N THR A 401 19.25 -22.21 -12.84
CA THR A 401 20.13 -22.47 -11.68
C THR A 401 21.39 -21.60 -11.72
N LEU A 402 21.68 -20.91 -10.62
CA LEU A 402 22.86 -20.07 -10.46
C LEU A 402 24.10 -20.91 -10.16
N ASN A 403 25.21 -20.63 -10.86
CA ASN A 403 26.53 -21.12 -10.48
C ASN A 403 27.05 -20.26 -9.31
N LEU A 404 26.78 -20.72 -8.09
CA LEU A 404 27.08 -19.95 -6.88
C LEU A 404 28.58 -19.64 -6.73
N LYS A 405 29.47 -20.60 -7.04
CA LYS A 405 30.93 -20.39 -6.90
C LYS A 405 31.41 -19.29 -7.85
N HIS A 406 31.13 -19.47 -9.14
CA HIS A 406 31.47 -18.48 -10.17
C HIS A 406 30.85 -17.10 -9.89
N TYR A 407 29.62 -17.07 -9.36
CA TYR A 407 28.97 -15.81 -9.01
C TYR A 407 29.66 -15.09 -7.84
N LEU A 408 29.98 -15.82 -6.76
CA LEU A 408 30.66 -15.28 -5.59
C LEU A 408 32.05 -14.75 -5.94
N ASP A 409 32.83 -15.49 -6.74
CA ASP A 409 34.16 -15.07 -7.20
C ASP A 409 34.11 -13.74 -7.97
N ARG A 410 33.03 -13.51 -8.73
CA ARG A 410 32.84 -12.27 -9.48
C ARG A 410 32.46 -11.09 -8.58
N ILE A 411 31.53 -11.27 -7.65
CA ILE A 411 30.98 -10.15 -6.86
C ILE A 411 31.87 -9.78 -5.68
N ASN A 412 32.63 -10.74 -5.12
CA ASN A 412 33.46 -10.49 -3.96
C ASN A 412 34.52 -9.41 -4.25
N GLY A 413 34.54 -8.37 -3.41
CA GLY A 413 35.39 -7.19 -3.56
C GLY A 413 34.67 -6.00 -4.20
N ARG A 414 33.51 -6.24 -4.82
CA ARG A 414 32.70 -5.24 -5.54
C ARG A 414 31.27 -5.12 -5.02
N ILE A 415 30.89 -5.79 -3.94
CA ILE A 415 29.53 -5.68 -3.41
C ILE A 415 29.35 -4.26 -2.83
N ALA A 416 28.31 -3.57 -3.28
CA ALA A 416 27.92 -2.27 -2.79
C ALA A 416 26.90 -2.40 -1.65
N SER A 417 25.84 -3.17 -1.88
CA SER A 417 24.79 -3.42 -0.89
C SER A 417 24.00 -4.67 -1.27
N ILE A 418 23.59 -5.45 -0.27
CA ILE A 418 22.63 -6.54 -0.43
C ILE A 418 21.40 -6.20 0.39
N ILE A 419 20.25 -6.10 -0.26
CA ILE A 419 18.96 -5.82 0.36
C ILE A 419 18.14 -7.10 0.33
N ILE A 420 17.78 -7.60 1.51
CA ILE A 420 16.92 -8.77 1.68
C ILE A 420 15.64 -8.33 2.36
N ILE A 421 14.51 -8.75 1.79
CA ILE A 421 13.17 -8.48 2.29
C ILE A 421 12.52 -9.79 2.75
N GLY A 422 11.90 -9.77 3.93
CA GLY A 422 11.23 -10.90 4.55
C GLY A 422 12.21 -12.02 4.91
N ASP A 423 11.76 -13.27 4.74
CA ASP A 423 12.64 -14.45 4.77
C ASP A 423 13.07 -14.83 3.35
N TYR A 424 13.85 -13.95 2.70
CA TYR A 424 14.22 -14.09 1.27
C TYR A 424 13.00 -14.14 0.36
N GLU A 425 12.02 -13.27 0.62
CA GLU A 425 10.85 -13.05 -0.22
C GLU A 425 11.16 -12.09 -1.37
N GLY A 426 12.07 -11.14 -1.12
CA GLY A 426 12.66 -10.23 -2.09
C GLY A 426 14.16 -10.06 -1.85
N LEU A 427 14.92 -9.88 -2.93
CA LEU A 427 16.37 -9.75 -2.92
C LEU A 427 16.81 -8.73 -3.98
N ALA A 428 17.66 -7.80 -3.58
CA ALA A 428 18.46 -6.99 -4.49
C ALA A 428 19.94 -7.07 -4.12
N ILE A 429 20.78 -7.33 -5.12
CA ILE A 429 22.24 -7.32 -5.00
C ILE A 429 22.77 -6.19 -5.88
N LEU A 430 23.43 -5.23 -5.26
CA LEU A 430 24.09 -4.12 -5.91
C LEU A 430 25.61 -4.29 -5.84
N THR A 431 26.28 -4.04 -6.97
CA THR A 431 27.75 -4.07 -7.08
C THR A 431 28.27 -2.72 -7.56
N TYR A 432 29.50 -2.38 -7.19
CA TYR A 432 30.26 -1.29 -7.80
C TYR A 432 30.93 -1.82 -9.06
N GLU A 433 30.56 -1.26 -10.21
CA GLU A 433 31.16 -1.58 -11.50
C GLU A 433 31.78 -0.32 -12.11
N GLY A 434 32.61 -0.48 -13.15
CA GLY A 434 33.30 0.64 -13.80
C GLY A 434 34.79 0.72 -13.45
N PRO A 435 35.48 1.79 -13.91
CA PRO A 435 36.89 2.00 -13.66
C PRO A 435 37.16 2.30 -12.17
N GLU A 436 38.33 1.91 -11.65
CA GLU A 436 38.66 2.01 -10.21
C GLU A 436 38.51 3.42 -9.62
N LYS A 437 38.71 4.46 -10.43
CA LYS A 437 38.61 5.86 -10.00
C LYS A 437 37.19 6.42 -10.01
N GLU A 438 36.26 5.78 -10.73
CA GLU A 438 34.89 6.30 -10.92
C GLU A 438 33.86 5.17 -10.99
N SER A 439 33.87 4.28 -9.99
CA SER A 439 32.91 3.19 -9.89
C SER A 439 31.49 3.70 -9.67
N PHE A 440 30.51 3.06 -10.27
CA PHE A 440 29.08 3.36 -10.13
C PHE A 440 28.32 2.15 -9.57
N PRO A 441 27.22 2.37 -8.81
CA PRO A 441 26.39 1.29 -8.30
C PRO A 441 25.52 0.71 -9.42
N TYR A 442 25.56 -0.62 -9.51
CA TYR A 442 24.88 -1.42 -10.51
C TYR A 442 23.99 -2.47 -9.84
N LEU A 443 22.70 -2.51 -10.19
CA LEU A 443 21.79 -3.56 -9.75
C LEU A 443 22.00 -4.83 -10.58
N ASP A 444 22.69 -5.80 -9.96
CA ASP A 444 23.11 -7.02 -10.62
C ASP A 444 22.07 -8.14 -10.57
N LYS A 445 21.40 -8.29 -9.42
CA LYS A 445 20.28 -9.22 -9.26
C LYS A 445 19.13 -8.52 -8.57
N PHE A 446 17.97 -8.65 -9.18
CA PHE A 446 16.69 -8.30 -8.59
C PHE A 446 15.79 -9.54 -8.68
N ALA A 447 15.47 -10.12 -7.53
CA ALA A 447 14.69 -11.34 -7.43
C ALA A 447 13.54 -11.15 -6.44
N VAL A 448 12.37 -11.66 -6.80
CA VAL A 448 11.19 -11.70 -5.94
C VAL A 448 10.56 -13.06 -6.14
N MET A 449 10.13 -13.70 -5.05
CA MET A 449 9.50 -15.01 -5.12
C MET A 449 8.30 -15.01 -6.07
N PRO A 450 8.15 -16.03 -6.94
CA PRO A 450 7.10 -16.04 -7.97
C PRO A 450 5.70 -15.79 -7.41
N HIS A 451 5.34 -16.37 -6.26
CA HIS A 451 4.03 -16.18 -5.64
C HIS A 451 3.79 -14.76 -5.09
N LEU A 452 4.87 -13.96 -4.90
CA LEU A 452 4.82 -12.57 -4.44
C LEU A 452 5.01 -11.56 -5.59
N LYS A 453 5.40 -12.01 -6.78
CA LYS A 453 5.45 -11.13 -7.97
C LYS A 453 4.04 -10.62 -8.26
N GLY A 454 3.85 -9.31 -8.23
CA GLY A 454 2.51 -8.74 -8.44
C GLY A 454 1.69 -8.53 -7.16
N SER A 455 2.21 -8.84 -5.98
CA SER A 455 1.53 -8.61 -4.70
C SER A 455 2.48 -8.02 -3.66
N LEU A 456 1.94 -7.41 -2.61
CA LEU A 456 2.65 -6.95 -1.41
C LEU A 456 3.59 -5.72 -1.54
N GLY A 457 3.86 -5.20 -2.74
CA GLY A 457 4.68 -3.99 -2.91
C GLY A 457 6.17 -4.18 -2.62
N ILE A 458 6.65 -5.43 -2.44
CA ILE A 458 8.06 -5.75 -2.16
C ILE A 458 9.00 -5.11 -3.18
N SER A 459 8.66 -5.20 -4.47
CA SER A 459 9.44 -4.58 -5.55
C SER A 459 9.59 -3.08 -5.37
N ASP A 460 8.53 -2.41 -4.94
CA ASP A 460 8.52 -0.96 -4.73
C ASP A 460 9.33 -0.60 -3.47
N ILE A 461 9.23 -1.40 -2.40
CA ILE A 461 10.04 -1.22 -1.18
C ILE A 461 11.53 -1.33 -1.52
N ILE A 462 11.94 -2.36 -2.27
CA ILE A 462 13.34 -2.51 -2.70
C ILE A 462 13.81 -1.28 -3.47
N PHE A 463 13.02 -0.83 -4.45
CA PHE A 463 13.40 0.31 -5.27
C PHE A 463 13.45 1.62 -4.48
N ASN A 464 12.53 1.85 -3.55
CA ASN A 464 12.60 2.99 -2.64
C ASN A 464 13.88 2.97 -1.81
N LEU A 465 14.25 1.82 -1.25
CA LEU A 465 15.48 1.67 -0.48
C LEU A 465 16.73 1.91 -1.35
N MET A 466 16.74 1.41 -2.59
CA MET A 466 17.84 1.65 -3.52
C MET A 466 17.97 3.13 -3.87
N PHE A 467 16.87 3.81 -4.19
CA PHE A 467 16.88 5.24 -4.55
C PHE A 467 17.25 6.14 -3.36
N GLN A 468 16.81 5.79 -2.15
CA GLN A 468 17.22 6.50 -0.94
C GLN A 468 18.73 6.32 -0.65
N LYS A 469 19.29 5.17 -1.01
CA LYS A 469 20.70 4.85 -0.76
C LYS A 469 21.64 5.35 -1.86
N TYR A 470 21.20 5.31 -3.11
CA TYR A 470 21.94 5.73 -4.30
C TYR A 470 21.09 6.73 -5.10
N PRO A 471 20.97 7.98 -4.61
CA PRO A 471 20.12 8.99 -5.24
C PRO A 471 20.74 9.58 -6.52
N ASP A 472 22.07 9.56 -6.65
CA ASP A 472 22.77 10.31 -7.71
C ASP A 472 22.99 9.49 -8.98
N GLU A 473 23.40 8.25 -8.84
CA GLU A 473 23.59 7.31 -9.95
C GLU A 473 23.14 5.91 -9.53
N LEU A 474 22.33 5.26 -10.35
CA LEU A 474 21.98 3.85 -10.23
C LEU A 474 21.67 3.27 -11.61
N VAL A 475 22.40 2.23 -11.99
CA VAL A 475 22.29 1.60 -13.30
C VAL A 475 21.82 0.15 -13.17
N TRP A 476 21.00 -0.32 -14.10
CA TRP A 476 20.67 -1.73 -14.21
C TRP A 476 20.45 -2.16 -15.65
N ARG A 477 20.53 -3.46 -15.92
CA ARG A 477 20.20 -4.03 -17.23
C ARG A 477 19.08 -5.05 -17.16
N SER A 478 18.29 -5.12 -18.21
CA SER A 478 17.24 -6.13 -18.37
C SER A 478 17.18 -6.61 -19.81
N ARG A 479 16.78 -7.87 -20.02
CA ARG A 479 16.63 -8.43 -21.38
C ARG A 479 15.53 -7.70 -22.14
N LYS A 480 15.66 -7.53 -23.45
CA LYS A 480 14.71 -6.79 -24.31
C LYS A 480 13.27 -7.35 -24.23
N ASP A 481 13.14 -8.66 -24.11
CA ASP A 481 11.89 -9.42 -24.06
C ASP A 481 11.25 -9.51 -22.65
N ASN A 482 11.89 -8.96 -21.62
CA ASN A 482 11.36 -9.04 -20.27
C ASN A 482 10.08 -8.19 -20.11
N VAL A 483 8.99 -8.84 -19.70
CA VAL A 483 7.69 -8.21 -19.43
C VAL A 483 7.76 -7.10 -18.37
N VAL A 484 8.75 -7.16 -17.47
CA VAL A 484 8.97 -6.15 -16.41
C VAL A 484 9.57 -4.85 -16.95
N ASN A 485 10.04 -4.80 -18.20
CA ASN A 485 10.64 -3.59 -18.78
C ASN A 485 9.71 -2.38 -18.76
N LYS A 486 8.38 -2.58 -18.89
CA LYS A 486 7.41 -1.48 -18.75
C LYS A 486 7.45 -0.86 -17.36
N TRP A 487 7.62 -1.69 -16.32
CA TRP A 487 7.70 -1.28 -14.93
C TRP A 487 9.05 -0.60 -14.61
N TYR A 488 10.16 -1.09 -15.19
CA TYR A 488 11.47 -0.43 -15.10
C TYR A 488 11.48 0.92 -15.81
N PHE A 489 10.88 1.02 -17.00
CA PHE A 489 10.83 2.26 -17.78
C PHE A 489 10.17 3.39 -17.00
N GLN A 490 9.09 3.11 -16.28
CA GLN A 490 8.41 4.10 -15.44
C GLN A 490 9.25 4.60 -14.25
N ARG A 491 10.33 3.89 -13.90
CA ARG A 491 11.22 4.17 -12.76
C ARG A 491 12.59 4.69 -13.16
N SER A 492 12.96 4.51 -14.41
CA SER A 492 14.17 5.07 -14.99
C SER A 492 13.92 6.48 -15.51
N ILE A 493 14.98 7.26 -15.53
CA ILE A 493 15.03 8.56 -16.20
C ILE A 493 15.39 8.38 -17.66
N GLY A 494 16.25 7.41 -17.96
CA GLY A 494 16.69 7.11 -19.31
C GLY A 494 16.83 5.61 -19.55
N VAL A 495 16.64 5.21 -20.82
CA VAL A 495 16.81 3.84 -21.29
C VAL A 495 17.65 3.84 -22.55
N LEU A 496 18.67 3.00 -22.57
CA LEU A 496 19.56 2.82 -23.71
C LEU A 496 19.54 1.35 -24.17
N ASP A 497 19.54 1.12 -25.47
CA ASP A 497 19.73 -0.22 -26.02
C ASP A 497 21.23 -0.52 -26.12
N LEU A 498 21.69 -1.57 -25.44
CA LEU A 498 23.12 -1.92 -25.39
C LEU A 498 23.64 -2.53 -26.71
N ALA A 499 22.77 -2.70 -27.71
CA ALA A 499 23.16 -3.07 -29.08
C ALA A 499 23.45 -1.85 -29.97
N MET A 500 23.27 -0.62 -29.47
CA MET A 500 23.57 0.60 -30.23
C MET A 500 25.08 0.79 -30.39
N ASP A 501 25.46 1.52 -31.45
CA ASP A 501 26.84 1.98 -31.62
C ASP A 501 27.14 3.06 -30.58
N LEU A 502 28.09 2.76 -29.70
CA LEU A 502 28.54 3.64 -28.62
C LEU A 502 29.71 4.54 -29.07
N GLY A 503 30.09 4.48 -30.35
CA GLY A 503 31.32 5.05 -30.88
C GLY A 503 32.46 4.03 -30.90
N ASP A 504 33.56 4.38 -31.58
CA ASP A 504 34.80 3.60 -31.67
C ASP A 504 34.70 2.19 -32.31
N LYS A 505 33.65 1.91 -33.11
CA LYS A 505 33.43 0.61 -33.79
C LYS A 505 33.26 -0.59 -32.85
N ASP A 506 32.95 -0.39 -31.57
CA ASP A 506 32.72 -1.46 -30.59
C ASP A 506 31.26 -1.96 -30.60
N ILE A 507 30.74 -2.26 -31.79
CA ILE A 507 29.37 -2.77 -31.98
C ILE A 507 29.36 -4.26 -31.61
N LYS A 508 28.78 -4.58 -30.46
CA LYS A 508 28.52 -5.96 -30.05
C LYS A 508 27.02 -6.24 -30.01
N PRO A 509 26.54 -7.37 -30.55
CA PRO A 509 25.14 -7.74 -30.43
C PRO A 509 24.79 -7.94 -28.95
N SER A 510 23.81 -7.18 -28.46
CA SER A 510 23.33 -7.30 -27.08
C SER A 510 21.83 -7.52 -27.04
N ILE A 511 21.41 -8.45 -26.19
CA ILE A 511 20.00 -8.73 -25.89
C ILE A 511 19.46 -7.88 -24.74
N PHE A 512 20.26 -6.93 -24.23
CA PHE A 512 19.96 -6.17 -23.02
C PHE A 512 19.67 -4.71 -23.32
N LYS A 513 18.80 -4.11 -22.49
CA LYS A 513 18.61 -2.67 -22.36
C LYS A 513 19.19 -2.22 -21.02
N LEU A 514 19.82 -1.06 -21.02
CA LEU A 514 20.31 -0.37 -19.84
C LEU A 514 19.25 0.65 -19.40
N PHE A 515 19.04 0.71 -18.10
CA PHE A 515 18.15 1.66 -17.44
C PHE A 515 18.96 2.47 -16.43
N PHE A 516 18.68 3.76 -16.38
CA PHE A 516 19.39 4.71 -15.52
C PHE A 516 18.43 5.46 -14.59
N HIS A 517 18.87 5.68 -13.36
CA HIS A 517 18.24 6.56 -12.37
C HIS A 517 19.30 7.46 -11.74
N GLY A 518 18.95 8.72 -11.45
CA GLY A 518 19.84 9.70 -10.84
C GLY A 518 19.20 11.09 -10.68
N ASN A 519 19.58 11.87 -9.67
CA ASN A 519 19.06 13.23 -9.52
C ASN A 519 19.52 14.15 -10.65
N ASN A 520 18.57 14.82 -11.31
CA ASN A 520 18.83 15.68 -12.47
C ASN A 520 19.16 17.15 -12.09
N ASP A 521 19.26 17.46 -10.79
CA ASP A 521 19.28 18.84 -10.30
C ASP A 521 20.69 19.45 -10.17
N GLU A 522 21.76 18.64 -10.06
CA GLU A 522 23.12 19.18 -9.80
C GLU A 522 24.15 18.89 -10.89
N GLN A 523 24.03 17.77 -11.61
CA GLN A 523 24.89 17.40 -12.74
C GLN A 523 24.03 16.60 -13.70
N ASN A 524 23.82 17.05 -14.95
CA ASN A 524 23.13 16.27 -15.97
C ASN A 524 23.96 15.02 -16.34
N LEU A 525 24.09 14.05 -15.43
CA LEU A 525 24.89 12.83 -15.58
C LEU A 525 24.40 11.96 -16.74
N PHE A 526 23.12 12.08 -17.10
CA PHE A 526 22.56 11.44 -18.30
C PHE A 526 22.87 12.23 -19.59
N GLY A 527 23.27 13.50 -19.49
CA GLY A 527 23.72 14.29 -20.64
C GLY A 527 25.21 14.11 -20.96
N ASP A 528 25.98 13.45 -20.08
CA ASP A 528 27.38 13.14 -20.31
C ASP A 528 27.53 11.87 -21.18
N GLU A 529 27.87 12.08 -22.45
CA GLU A 529 28.06 11.00 -23.42
C GLU A 529 29.16 10.01 -23.00
N ASP A 530 30.24 10.48 -22.39
CA ASP A 530 31.38 9.63 -22.03
C ASP A 530 31.08 8.78 -20.80
N ARG A 531 30.31 9.34 -19.84
CA ARG A 531 29.78 8.57 -18.71
C ARG A 531 28.78 7.51 -19.17
N LEU A 532 27.88 7.84 -20.11
CA LEU A 532 26.95 6.86 -20.70
C LEU A 532 27.64 5.74 -21.47
N LYS A 533 28.71 6.05 -22.23
CA LYS A 533 29.56 5.04 -22.89
C LYS A 533 30.20 4.11 -21.86
N THR A 534 30.68 4.67 -20.75
CA THR A 534 31.27 3.90 -19.64
C THR A 534 30.26 2.94 -19.04
N TYR A 535 29.05 3.41 -18.69
CA TYR A 535 27.98 2.53 -18.20
C TYR A 535 27.69 1.41 -19.19
N SER A 536 27.54 1.76 -20.47
CA SER A 536 27.17 0.82 -21.51
C SER A 536 28.21 -0.27 -21.73
N LYS A 537 29.50 0.10 -21.78
CA LYS A 537 30.61 -0.84 -21.96
C LYS A 537 30.71 -1.84 -20.81
N TYR A 538 30.80 -1.34 -19.58
CA TYR A 538 30.96 -2.21 -18.41
C TYR A 538 29.72 -3.07 -18.16
N VAL A 539 28.51 -2.53 -18.32
CA VAL A 539 27.27 -3.27 -18.09
C VAL A 539 26.98 -4.30 -19.19
N ARG A 540 27.35 -4.02 -20.44
CA ARG A 540 27.20 -4.98 -21.56
C ARG A 540 28.11 -6.20 -21.37
N ASP A 541 29.35 -5.97 -20.99
CA ASP A 541 30.40 -7.02 -20.95
C ASP A 541 30.32 -7.92 -19.69
N ILE A 542 29.41 -7.65 -18.75
CA ILE A 542 29.16 -8.54 -17.59
C ILE A 542 28.68 -9.91 -18.08
N GLN A 543 29.47 -10.95 -17.76
CA GLN A 543 29.19 -12.34 -18.12
C GLN A 543 28.00 -12.93 -17.33
N PRO A 544 27.17 -13.78 -17.96
CA PRO A 544 26.13 -14.54 -17.25
C PRO A 544 26.74 -15.49 -16.20
N SER A 545 26.04 -15.68 -15.09
CA SER A 545 26.50 -16.54 -13.97
C SER A 545 25.64 -17.80 -13.78
N TRP A 546 24.95 -18.23 -14.83
CA TRP A 546 24.09 -19.42 -14.81
C TRP A 546 24.91 -20.69 -15.02
N ASN A 547 24.44 -21.83 -14.50
CA ASN A 547 24.99 -23.12 -14.90
C ASN A 547 24.72 -23.35 -16.41
N ALA A 548 25.62 -24.10 -17.04
CA ALA A 548 25.53 -24.49 -18.44
C ALA A 548 24.35 -25.41 -18.72
#